data_AF-A0A0F2S935-F1
#
_entry.id   AF-A0A0F2S935-F1
#
_cell.length_a   1.000
_cell.length_b   1.000
_cell.length_c   1.000
_cell.angle_alpha   90.00
_cell.angle_beta   90.00
_cell.angle_gamma   90.00
#
_symmetry.space_group_name_H-M   'P 1'
#
loop_
_entity.id
_entity.type
_entity.pdbx_description
1 polymer ?
#
loop_
_entity_poly.entity_id
_entity_poly.type
_entity_poly.pdbx_seq_one_letter_code
_entity_poly.pdbx_strand_id
1 'polypeptide(L)'
;MGRFISAAVLRDLAKLDKNVVLEEDSVLTPSAKDLAKELGITISKGRQEIVSRSVVSQSTEPLANQKSSVKEVSVSSGNSTDAGSQSEDL
;
A
#
# COMPACT_ATOMS: atom_id res chain seq x y z
N MET A 1 24.03 -14.44 2.82
CA MET A 1 24.36 -13.77 1.54
C MET A 1 23.07 -13.67 0.75
N GLY A 2 22.51 -12.46 0.65
CA GLY A 2 21.21 -12.24 0.02
C GLY A 2 21.17 -12.56 -1.45
N ARG A 3 20.11 -13.25 -1.88
CA ARG A 3 19.83 -13.53 -3.29
C ARG A 3 18.85 -12.49 -3.83
N PHE A 4 19.18 -11.90 -4.98
CA PHE A 4 18.25 -11.08 -5.74
C PHE A 4 17.22 -11.96 -6.44
N ILE A 5 15.94 -11.63 -6.25
CA ILE A 5 14.82 -12.33 -6.84
C ILE A 5 14.33 -11.52 -8.04
N SER A 6 14.56 -12.06 -9.23
CA SER A 6 14.09 -11.47 -10.48
C SER A 6 12.65 -11.89 -10.78
N ALA A 7 12.01 -11.17 -11.71
CA ALA A 7 10.65 -11.48 -12.14
C ALA A 7 10.51 -12.92 -12.70
N ALA A 8 11.56 -13.44 -13.37
CA ALA A 8 11.56 -14.81 -13.87
C ALA A 8 11.52 -15.83 -12.72
N VAL A 9 12.37 -15.63 -11.70
CA VAL A 9 12.39 -16.50 -10.51
C VAL A 9 11.06 -16.43 -9.78
N LEU A 10 10.51 -15.23 -9.59
CA LEU A 10 9.21 -15.08 -8.93
C LEU A 10 8.09 -15.77 -9.72
N ARG A 11 8.09 -15.66 -11.05
CA ARG A 11 7.11 -16.34 -11.91
C ARG A 11 7.17 -17.85 -11.75
N ASP A 12 8.36 -18.43 -11.65
CA ASP A 12 8.49 -19.87 -11.47
C ASP A 12 8.02 -20.32 -10.09
N LEU A 13 8.31 -19.55 -9.04
CA LEU A 13 7.78 -19.81 -7.69
C LEU A 13 6.26 -19.70 -7.65
N ALA A 14 5.70 -18.72 -8.35
CA ALA A 14 4.27 -18.47 -8.44
C ALA A 14 3.47 -19.58 -9.13
N LYS A 15 4.12 -20.39 -9.97
CA LYS A 15 3.47 -21.56 -10.61
C LYS A 15 3.17 -22.66 -9.61
N LEU A 16 3.99 -22.76 -8.55
CA LEU A 16 3.85 -23.77 -7.52
C LEU A 16 2.85 -23.33 -6.46
N ASP A 17 3.02 -22.10 -5.96
CA ASP A 17 2.16 -21.54 -4.93
C ASP A 17 2.00 -20.03 -5.09
N LYS A 18 0.83 -19.52 -4.69
CA LYS A 18 0.53 -18.08 -4.61
C LYS A 18 1.08 -17.45 -3.33
N ASN A 19 1.63 -18.25 -2.41
CA ASN A 19 2.36 -17.77 -1.25
C ASN A 19 3.85 -18.11 -1.39
N VAL A 20 4.68 -17.08 -1.52
CA VAL A 20 6.13 -17.24 -1.69
C VAL A 20 6.83 -16.76 -0.42
N VAL A 21 7.51 -17.68 0.25
CA VAL A 21 8.38 -17.37 1.40
C VAL A 21 9.80 -17.19 0.89
N LEU A 22 10.38 -16.02 1.16
CA LEU A 22 11.75 -15.66 0.84
C LEU A 22 12.60 -15.55 2.11
N GLU A 23 13.90 -15.73 1.94
CA GLU A 23 14.92 -15.57 2.99
C GLU A 23 15.01 -14.10 3.47
N GLU A 24 15.44 -13.89 4.72
CA GLU A 24 15.61 -12.56 5.32
C GLU A 24 16.68 -11.68 4.65
N ASP A 25 17.56 -12.28 3.87
CA ASP A 25 18.54 -11.53 3.07
C ASP A 25 18.06 -11.31 1.62
N SER A 26 16.95 -11.91 1.19
CA SER A 26 16.48 -11.80 -0.19
C SER A 26 15.96 -10.40 -0.51
N VAL A 27 16.26 -9.94 -1.72
CA VAL A 27 15.84 -8.64 -2.22
C VAL A 27 15.07 -8.84 -3.53
N LEU A 28 13.83 -8.35 -3.57
CA LEU A 28 13.04 -8.32 -4.80
C LEU A 28 13.52 -7.18 -5.69
N THR A 29 13.71 -7.47 -6.98
CA THR A 29 13.85 -6.38 -7.95
C THR A 29 12.51 -5.64 -8.08
N PRO A 30 12.51 -4.34 -8.48
CA PRO A 30 11.29 -3.59 -8.70
C PRO A 30 10.29 -4.33 -9.61
N SER A 31 10.78 -4.86 -10.73
CA SER A 31 9.95 -5.64 -11.67
C SER A 31 9.38 -6.93 -11.08
N ALA A 32 10.09 -7.59 -10.17
CA ALA A 32 9.56 -8.75 -9.45
C ALA A 32 8.43 -8.33 -8.50
N LYS A 33 8.60 -7.20 -7.79
CA LYS A 33 7.56 -6.65 -6.90
C LYS A 33 6.30 -6.26 -7.67
N ASP A 34 6.45 -5.70 -8.86
CA ASP A 34 5.32 -5.36 -9.73
C ASP A 34 4.59 -6.61 -10.22
N LEU A 35 5.35 -7.62 -10.68
CA LEU A 35 4.80 -8.91 -11.09
C LEU A 35 4.03 -9.60 -9.95
N ALA A 36 4.56 -9.53 -8.71
CA ALA A 36 3.90 -10.08 -7.53
C ALA A 36 2.49 -9.50 -7.34
N LYS A 37 2.36 -8.18 -7.48
CA LYS A 37 1.08 -7.48 -7.35
C LYS A 37 0.14 -7.81 -8.51
N GLU A 38 0.65 -7.82 -9.73
CA GLU A 38 -0.12 -8.12 -10.94
C GLU A 38 -0.72 -9.53 -10.90
N LEU A 39 0.08 -10.50 -10.45
CA LEU A 39 -0.36 -11.89 -10.31
C LEU A 39 -1.13 -12.17 -9.01
N GLY A 40 -1.19 -11.19 -8.09
CA GLY A 40 -1.83 -11.33 -6.79
C GLY A 40 -1.15 -12.38 -5.89
N ILE A 41 0.17 -12.42 -5.91
CA ILE A 41 1.01 -13.33 -5.12
C ILE A 41 1.31 -12.65 -3.77
N THR A 42 1.18 -13.40 -2.70
CA THR A 42 1.65 -12.97 -1.37
C THR A 42 3.11 -13.34 -1.23
N ILE A 43 3.96 -12.36 -0.92
CA ILE A 43 5.38 -12.58 -0.65
C ILE A 43 5.67 -12.24 0.81
N SER A 44 6.22 -13.22 1.52
CA SER A 44 6.68 -13.07 2.90
C SER A 44 8.19 -13.28 2.99
N LYS A 45 8.82 -12.54 3.90
CA LYS A 45 10.25 -12.50 4.13
C LYS A 45 10.51 -12.81 5.60
N GLY A 46 10.92 -14.04 5.90
CA GLY A 46 10.94 -14.53 7.28
C GLY A 46 9.58 -14.38 7.96
N ARG A 47 9.50 -13.55 9.01
CA ARG A 47 8.25 -13.25 9.74
C ARG A 47 7.48 -12.02 9.23
N GLN A 48 7.97 -11.33 8.19
CA GLN A 48 7.39 -10.09 7.69
C GLN A 48 6.80 -10.27 6.29
N GLU A 49 5.52 -9.96 6.13
CA GLU A 49 4.90 -9.89 4.80
C GLU A 49 5.32 -8.61 4.07
N ILE A 50 5.83 -8.74 2.83
CA ILE A 50 6.34 -7.63 2.02
C ILE A 50 5.46 -7.28 0.84
N VAL A 51 4.66 -8.24 0.35
CA VAL A 51 3.62 -8.02 -0.65
C VAL A 51 2.40 -8.82 -0.24
N SER A 52 1.32 -8.13 0.05
CA SER A 52 0.02 -8.74 0.31
C SER A 52 -0.77 -8.83 -0.99
N ARG A 53 -1.53 -9.92 -1.17
CA ARG A 53 -2.53 -10.04 -2.23
C ARG A 53 -3.64 -9.01 -2.03
N SER A 54 -3.43 -7.79 -2.51
CA SER A 54 -4.46 -6.76 -2.53
C SER A 54 -5.30 -6.94 -3.79
N VAL A 55 -6.42 -7.66 -3.66
CA VAL A 55 -7.48 -7.68 -4.68
C VAL A 55 -8.29 -6.38 -4.62
N VAL A 56 -7.62 -5.23 -4.77
CA VAL A 56 -8.32 -3.95 -4.80
C VAL A 56 -7.70 -3.08 -5.87
N SER A 57 -8.52 -2.83 -6.90
CA SER A 57 -8.43 -1.76 -7.87
C SER A 57 -8.28 -0.41 -7.17
N GLN A 58 -7.11 -0.05 -6.67
CA GLN A 58 -6.78 1.31 -6.27
C GLN A 58 -5.27 1.49 -6.13
N SER A 59 -4.71 2.15 -7.14
CA SER A 59 -3.65 3.16 -7.07
C SER A 59 -2.68 3.14 -5.87
N THR A 60 -1.42 2.84 -6.19
CA THR A 60 -0.20 3.49 -5.67
C THR A 60 -0.19 3.86 -4.18
N GLU A 61 0.43 3.02 -3.34
CA GLU A 61 1.40 3.47 -2.32
C GLU A 61 2.43 2.36 -2.02
N PRO A 62 3.71 2.69 -1.77
CA PRO A 62 4.71 1.72 -1.36
C PRO A 62 4.46 1.35 0.11
N LEU A 63 4.03 0.12 0.36
CA LEU A 63 4.01 -0.48 1.70
C LEU A 63 5.47 -0.62 2.20
N ALA A 64 5.96 0.44 2.81
CA ALA A 64 7.06 0.42 3.75
C ALA A 64 6.62 1.28 4.94
N ASN A 65 6.11 0.59 5.95
CA ASN A 65 6.11 1.08 7.33
C ASN A 65 5.35 2.40 7.60
N GLN A 66 4.01 2.35 7.63
CA GLN A 66 3.24 3.28 8.47
C GLN A 66 2.59 2.51 9.62
N LYS A 67 3.30 2.50 10.74
CA LYS A 67 2.65 2.48 12.06
C LYS A 67 1.84 3.79 12.18
N SER A 68 0.59 3.65 12.65
CA SER A 68 -0.14 4.66 13.43
C SER A 68 -0.49 5.98 12.73
N SER A 69 -1.75 6.11 12.30
CA SER A 69 -2.76 6.87 13.05
C SER A 69 -3.88 7.28 12.10
N VAL A 70 -5.03 6.67 12.33
CA VAL A 70 -6.35 7.14 11.94
C VAL A 70 -6.51 8.60 12.38
N LYS A 71 -7.10 9.44 11.52
CA LYS A 71 -7.89 10.68 11.77
C LYS A 71 -7.41 11.90 10.96
N GLU A 72 -8.23 12.72 10.29
CA GLU A 72 -9.64 12.72 9.90
C GLU A 72 -9.73 13.52 8.60
N VAL A 73 -10.72 13.16 7.79
CA VAL A 73 -11.27 13.99 6.73
C VAL A 73 -11.92 15.22 7.39
N SER A 74 -11.43 16.42 7.09
CA SER A 74 -12.21 17.65 7.28
C SER A 74 -12.69 18.11 5.91
N VAL A 75 -13.92 17.71 5.60
CA VAL A 75 -14.68 18.17 4.44
C VAL A 75 -14.90 19.67 4.48
N SER A 76 -14.80 20.29 3.30
CA SER A 76 -15.35 21.60 2.99
C SER A 76 -16.82 21.68 3.43
N SER A 77 -17.16 22.74 4.18
CA SER A 77 -18.54 23.19 4.29
C SER A 77 -18.56 24.71 4.32
N GLY A 78 -18.60 25.30 3.13
CA GLY A 78 -19.06 26.67 2.97
C GLY A 78 -20.57 26.68 3.15
N ASN A 79 -21.02 27.21 4.29
CA ASN A 79 -22.38 27.69 4.46
C ASN A 79 -22.44 28.66 5.65
N SER A 80 -22.61 29.94 5.37
CA SER A 80 -23.19 30.88 6.31
C SER A 80 -24.07 31.85 5.54
N THR A 81 -25.30 31.40 5.29
CA THR A 81 -26.45 32.22 4.95
C THR A 81 -26.93 32.93 6.22
N ASP A 82 -27.16 34.24 6.09
CA ASP A 82 -28.13 35.06 6.80
C ASP A 82 -28.05 35.19 8.34
N ALA A 83 -27.69 36.39 8.81
CA ALA A 83 -28.24 36.97 10.02
C ALA A 83 -28.28 38.49 9.85
N GLY A 84 -29.51 39.01 9.83
CA GLY A 84 -29.82 40.42 9.64
C GLY A 84 -29.36 41.35 10.75
N SER A 85 -29.37 42.64 10.38
CA SER A 85 -29.77 43.81 11.15
C SER A 85 -29.44 43.85 12.65
N GLN A 86 -28.55 44.76 13.05
CA GLN A 86 -28.80 45.68 14.17
C GLN A 86 -27.84 46.89 14.16
N SER A 87 -28.48 48.06 14.22
CA SER A 87 -27.99 49.43 14.42
C SER A 87 -27.24 49.65 15.74
N GLU A 88 -26.41 50.71 15.82
CA GLU A 88 -26.16 51.65 16.95
C GLU A 88 -24.85 52.42 16.65
N ASP A 89 -24.89 53.69 16.21
CA ASP A 89 -24.90 54.95 17.00
C ASP A 89 -23.68 55.16 17.91
N LEU A 90 -22.75 56.00 17.45
CA LEU A 90 -22.13 57.17 18.14
C LEU A 90 -21.02 57.80 17.27
#